data_AF-A0A800J402-F1
#
_entry.id   AF-A0A800J402-F1
#
_cell.length_a   1.000
_cell.length_b   1.000
_cell.length_c   1.000
_cell.angle_alpha   90.00
_cell.angle_beta   90.00
_cell.angle_gamma   90.00
#
_symmetry.space_group_name_H-M   'P 1'
#
loop_
_entity.id
_entity.type
_entity.pdbx_description
1 polymer ?
#
loop_
_entity_poly.entity_id
_entity_poly.type
_entity_poly.pdbx_seq_one_letter_code
_entity_poly.pdbx_strand_id
1 'polypeptide(L)'
;MRPALLAALLALGALSACDSSGPTESSGPDESLPPEPLLPTVTERAEPTSLAPRMLNLSLSPEHLQLGRWFESSTLETSPLYAANLLLSGTRDGTSYVAGGRYFTNFGPCDGSPNAVFALDADTTYSAEGWPAAFGAPVDGDGHPLVYGDEMVWATTCATTPSNVVTESFPGLRVNAAVFGHDDYEHVIFVRYELINEGSTAITDAYTGFWTDPDLMNVHHNLVGIDRENRLGYVYMSPEAEDRGVAAGSVFLELPGGSDLAAHRILNKHDDERFGEGSLDADPATTFPYTLRGLDHLGDPMIDPTTGEASTFAYTGDPVAGTGWLDGFDYCDTYCNEDGQTGEEVRQFTSAGPFRLEPGAATTFTIAYVYQAGQDLASALANLKNSARDLRERPTLWQFPTSR
;
A
#
# COMPACT_ATOMS: atom_id res chain seq x y z
N MET A 1 -67.05 74.42 -1.88
CA MET A 1 -68.16 74.27 -2.85
C MET A 1 -68.39 72.79 -3.09
N ARG A 2 -69.59 72.30 -2.74
CA ARG A 2 -70.20 71.04 -3.23
C ARG A 2 -70.46 71.16 -4.74
N PRO A 3 -70.69 70.08 -5.54
CA PRO A 3 -71.62 68.96 -5.26
C PRO A 3 -71.02 67.55 -5.57
N ALA A 4 -71.45 66.43 -4.96
CA ALA A 4 -72.77 65.76 -5.00
C ALA A 4 -73.13 65.31 -6.43
N LEU A 5 -73.68 64.15 -6.76
CA LEU A 5 -74.21 62.97 -6.08
C LEU A 5 -74.54 62.00 -7.25
N LEU A 6 -74.37 60.67 -7.13
CA LEU A 6 -75.41 59.74 -7.56
C LEU A 6 -75.17 58.35 -6.99
N ALA A 7 -76.24 57.78 -6.46
CA ALA A 7 -76.32 56.50 -5.78
C ALA A 7 -77.34 55.59 -6.50
N ALA A 8 -77.31 54.31 -6.09
CA ALA A 8 -78.33 53.25 -6.21
C ALA A 8 -78.16 52.32 -7.44
N LEU A 9 -78.34 50.99 -7.38
CA LEU A 9 -78.84 49.99 -6.42
C LEU A 9 -77.95 48.72 -6.54
N LEU A 10 -77.53 48.00 -5.49
CA LEU A 10 -78.23 47.04 -4.62
C LEU A 10 -78.82 45.77 -5.30
N ALA A 11 -78.12 44.64 -5.13
CA ALA A 11 -78.71 43.30 -5.00
C ALA A 11 -77.94 42.52 -3.92
N LEU A 12 -78.68 42.08 -2.90
CA LEU A 12 -78.24 41.32 -1.74
C LEU A 12 -78.29 39.80 -2.01
N GLY A 13 -77.35 39.05 -1.45
CA GLY A 13 -77.44 37.61 -1.22
C GLY A 13 -76.55 37.21 -0.05
N ALA A 14 -77.15 37.07 1.14
CA ALA A 14 -76.57 36.50 2.37
C ALA A 14 -76.68 34.95 2.33
N LEU A 15 -76.10 34.07 3.15
CA LEU A 15 -75.55 33.96 4.52
C LEU A 15 -74.44 32.86 4.44
N SER A 16 -73.59 32.48 5.41
CA SER A 16 -73.74 32.18 6.84
C SER A 16 -72.35 31.82 7.40
N ALA A 17 -72.13 31.98 8.70
CA ALA A 17 -70.91 31.60 9.43
C ALA A 17 -71.06 30.24 10.16
N CYS A 18 -69.89 29.64 10.45
CA CYS A 18 -69.57 28.53 11.40
C CYS A 18 -70.11 27.13 11.02
N ASP A 19 -69.42 25.99 11.17
CA ASP A 19 -68.36 25.56 12.11
C ASP A 19 -67.68 24.25 11.57
N SER A 20 -66.69 23.71 12.29
CA SER A 20 -66.14 22.33 12.29
C SER A 20 -64.89 21.97 11.43
N SER A 21 -63.76 21.85 12.15
CA SER A 21 -62.62 20.90 12.01
C SER A 21 -62.40 20.17 10.67
N GLY A 22 -61.35 20.58 9.93
CA GLY A 22 -60.64 19.79 8.91
C GLY A 22 -59.18 19.57 9.33
N PRO A 23 -58.47 18.56 8.79
CA PRO A 23 -57.34 17.94 9.46
C PRO A 23 -56.13 18.87 9.53
N THR A 24 -55.43 18.84 10.66
CA THR A 24 -54.02 19.22 10.72
C THR A 24 -53.26 18.36 9.73
N GLU A 25 -52.84 18.93 8.60
CA GLU A 25 -51.73 18.38 7.83
C GLU A 25 -50.49 18.44 8.73
N SER A 26 -50.25 17.34 9.41
CA SER A 26 -48.93 16.98 9.89
C SER A 26 -48.03 16.96 8.66
N SER A 27 -47.23 18.01 8.46
CA SER A 27 -46.00 17.90 7.69
C SER A 27 -45.19 16.80 8.36
N GLY A 28 -45.26 15.58 7.80
CA GLY A 28 -44.34 14.52 8.15
C GLY A 28 -42.90 15.01 7.98
N PRO A 29 -41.91 14.32 8.58
CA PRO A 29 -40.53 14.62 8.25
C PRO A 29 -40.40 14.59 6.73
N ASP A 30 -39.77 15.63 6.18
CA ASP A 30 -39.34 15.66 4.80
C ASP A 30 -38.50 14.39 4.59
N GLU A 31 -39.11 13.34 4.04
CA GLU A 31 -38.40 12.19 3.50
C GLU A 31 -37.71 12.71 2.24
N SER A 32 -36.65 13.50 2.44
CA SER A 32 -35.70 13.81 1.41
C SER A 32 -35.29 12.46 0.83
N LEU A 33 -35.58 12.26 -0.46
CA LEU A 33 -35.10 11.08 -1.17
C LEU A 33 -33.61 10.91 -0.83
N PRO A 34 -33.15 9.68 -0.53
CA PRO A 34 -31.74 9.46 -0.27
C PRO A 34 -30.94 10.04 -1.43
N PRO A 35 -29.79 10.69 -1.16
CA PRO A 35 -28.97 11.27 -2.20
C PRO A 35 -28.67 10.19 -3.27
N GLU A 36 -28.79 10.56 -4.54
CA GLU A 36 -28.46 9.67 -5.65
C GLU A 36 -27.02 9.16 -5.48
N PRO A 37 -26.76 7.85 -5.66
CA PRO A 37 -25.43 7.29 -5.54
C PRO A 37 -24.43 8.01 -6.46
N LEU A 38 -23.24 8.30 -5.95
CA LEU A 38 -22.18 8.97 -6.71
C LEU A 38 -21.39 7.97 -7.56
N LEU A 39 -20.72 8.45 -8.61
CA LEU A 39 -19.71 7.65 -9.30
C LEU A 39 -18.38 7.70 -8.53
N PRO A 40 -17.57 6.63 -8.52
CA PRO A 40 -16.22 6.68 -7.99
C PRO A 40 -15.39 7.79 -8.64
N THR A 41 -14.46 8.39 -7.91
CA THR A 41 -13.52 9.34 -8.50
C THR A 41 -12.49 8.57 -9.32
N VAL A 42 -12.44 8.83 -10.63
CA VAL A 42 -11.56 8.13 -11.57
C VAL A 42 -10.46 9.07 -12.05
N THR A 43 -9.22 8.61 -11.95
CA THR A 43 -8.04 9.33 -12.41
C THR A 43 -7.03 8.35 -13.01
N GLU A 44 -6.20 8.79 -13.95
CA GLU A 44 -5.07 7.98 -14.44
C GLU A 44 -4.06 7.70 -13.31
N ARG A 45 -4.06 8.56 -12.27
CA ARG A 45 -3.21 8.44 -11.09
C ARG A 45 -3.85 9.11 -9.88
N ALA A 46 -3.85 8.45 -8.72
CA ALA A 46 -4.28 9.10 -7.49
C ALA A 46 -3.14 9.97 -6.95
N GLU A 47 -3.24 11.29 -7.14
CA GLU A 47 -2.30 12.24 -6.56
C GLU A 47 -2.56 12.40 -5.05
N PRO A 48 -1.53 12.74 -4.25
CA PRO A 48 -1.67 12.95 -2.80
C PRO A 48 -2.80 13.91 -2.38
N THR A 49 -3.16 14.86 -3.24
CA THR A 49 -4.22 15.85 -2.99
C THR A 49 -5.63 15.32 -3.28
N SER A 50 -5.74 14.17 -3.94
CA SER A 50 -7.01 13.47 -4.24
C SER A 50 -7.32 12.34 -3.24
N LEU A 51 -6.37 12.06 -2.35
CA LEU A 51 -6.48 11.17 -1.21
C LEU A 51 -6.43 12.02 0.06
N ALA A 52 -6.99 11.56 1.18
CA ALA A 52 -6.80 12.32 2.41
C ALA A 52 -5.31 12.58 2.67
N PRO A 53 -4.98 13.72 3.31
CA PRO A 53 -3.65 14.02 3.83
C PRO A 53 -3.06 12.88 4.69
N ARG A 54 -3.92 11.99 5.21
CA ARG A 54 -3.61 10.82 6.05
C ARG A 54 -2.89 9.69 5.32
N MET A 55 -2.97 9.63 3.99
CA MET A 55 -2.30 8.58 3.18
C MET A 55 -0.79 8.84 3.00
N LEU A 56 -0.13 9.55 3.92
CA LEU A 56 1.30 9.90 3.90
C LEU A 56 1.78 10.44 2.53
N ASN A 57 0.90 11.15 1.81
CA ASN A 57 1.14 11.58 0.43
C ASN A 57 1.56 10.45 -0.54
N LEU A 58 1.10 9.21 -0.31
CA LEU A 58 1.33 8.09 -1.22
C LEU A 58 0.39 8.19 -2.42
N SER A 59 0.94 7.95 -3.61
CA SER A 59 0.16 7.76 -4.83
C SER A 59 0.14 6.29 -5.24
N LEU A 60 -0.89 5.89 -5.98
CA LEU A 60 -0.93 4.62 -6.72
C LEU A 60 -0.98 4.93 -8.21
N SER A 61 -0.22 4.18 -9.01
CA SER A 61 -0.24 4.23 -10.48
C SER A 61 -0.53 2.85 -11.07
N PRO A 62 -1.46 2.72 -12.03
CA PRO A 62 -1.72 1.45 -12.72
C PRO A 62 -0.53 0.99 -13.57
N GLU A 63 0.32 1.91 -14.03
CA GLU A 63 1.45 1.57 -14.89
C GLU A 63 2.63 0.97 -14.12
N HIS A 64 2.76 1.28 -12.82
CA HIS A 64 3.97 0.94 -12.07
C HIS A 64 3.70 0.11 -10.80
N LEU A 65 2.43 -0.10 -10.41
CA LEU A 65 2.03 -0.64 -9.09
C LEU A 65 2.91 -0.12 -7.94
N GLN A 66 3.29 1.15 -8.08
CA GLN A 66 4.22 1.83 -7.21
C GLN A 66 3.44 2.66 -6.21
N LEU A 67 3.89 2.59 -4.96
CA LEU A 67 3.48 3.50 -3.90
C LEU A 67 4.55 4.55 -3.72
N GLY A 68 4.17 5.78 -3.43
CA GLY A 68 5.14 6.83 -3.11
C GLY A 68 4.91 8.14 -3.82
N ARG A 69 5.88 9.03 -3.70
CA ARG A 69 5.85 10.37 -4.26
C ARG A 69 6.54 10.39 -5.62
N TRP A 70 5.85 10.88 -6.65
CA TRP A 70 6.52 11.24 -7.91
C TRP A 70 6.69 12.76 -7.98
N PHE A 71 7.94 13.21 -7.79
CA PHE A 71 8.53 14.52 -8.12
C PHE A 71 8.00 15.83 -7.49
N GLU A 72 8.99 16.71 -7.25
CA GLU A 72 8.97 18.16 -6.96
C GLU A 72 8.14 18.69 -5.76
N SER A 73 8.59 18.41 -4.54
CA SER A 73 8.80 19.53 -3.61
C SER A 73 10.02 19.27 -2.74
N SER A 74 10.88 20.27 -2.68
CA SER A 74 12.07 20.35 -1.84
C SER A 74 11.76 20.53 -0.35
N THR A 75 10.57 20.13 0.11
CA THR A 75 10.17 20.22 1.52
C THR A 75 10.15 18.81 2.10
N LEU A 76 11.29 18.41 2.67
CA LEU A 76 11.60 17.13 3.34
C LEU A 76 10.73 16.81 4.59
N GLU A 77 9.49 17.29 4.69
CA GLU A 77 8.83 17.38 6.01
C GLU A 77 7.68 16.40 6.31
N THR A 78 7.23 15.48 5.44
CA THR A 78 5.96 14.77 5.77
C THR A 78 5.75 13.29 5.38
N SER A 79 6.61 12.61 4.63
CA SER A 79 6.39 11.16 4.35
C SER A 79 7.60 10.30 4.69
N PRO A 80 7.48 9.32 5.60
CA PRO A 80 8.56 8.39 5.93
C PRO A 80 8.84 7.34 4.84
N LEU A 81 8.08 7.33 3.75
CA LEU A 81 8.21 6.40 2.62
C LEU A 81 8.25 7.18 1.30
N TYR A 82 9.41 7.21 0.65
CA TYR A 82 9.56 7.83 -0.66
C TYR A 82 8.91 6.97 -1.75
N ALA A 83 9.21 5.68 -1.75
CA ALA A 83 8.63 4.73 -2.70
C ALA A 83 8.53 3.30 -2.16
N ALA A 84 7.58 2.52 -2.66
CA ALA A 84 7.52 1.08 -2.46
C ALA A 84 6.97 0.36 -3.70
N ASN A 85 7.41 -0.88 -3.91
CA ASN A 85 7.09 -1.65 -5.11
C ASN A 85 6.91 -3.14 -4.80
N LEU A 86 5.94 -3.76 -5.49
CA LEU A 86 5.76 -5.21 -5.50
C LEU A 86 6.73 -5.85 -6.49
N LEU A 87 7.46 -6.88 -6.06
CA LEU A 87 8.22 -7.79 -6.92
C LEU A 87 7.66 -9.22 -6.80
N LEU A 88 7.69 -9.96 -7.89
CA LEU A 88 7.14 -11.30 -8.03
C LEU A 88 8.15 -12.17 -8.79
N SER A 89 8.34 -13.40 -8.36
CA SER A 89 8.97 -14.45 -9.16
C SER A 89 8.23 -15.76 -8.99
N GLY A 90 8.39 -16.67 -9.95
CA GLY A 90 7.74 -17.97 -9.92
C GLY A 90 8.03 -18.77 -11.18
N THR A 91 7.81 -20.07 -11.09
CA THR A 91 8.04 -21.02 -12.17
C THR A 91 6.71 -21.46 -12.77
N ARG A 92 6.66 -21.58 -14.09
CA ARG A 92 5.54 -22.20 -14.81
C ARG A 92 6.08 -23.05 -15.95
N ASP A 93 5.69 -24.31 -15.98
CA ASP A 93 6.11 -25.30 -17.00
C ASP A 93 7.65 -25.39 -17.18
N GLY A 94 8.40 -25.17 -16.10
CA GLY A 94 9.86 -25.18 -16.08
C GLY A 94 10.54 -23.86 -16.46
N THR A 95 9.77 -22.83 -16.83
CA THR A 95 10.26 -21.48 -17.14
C THR A 95 10.09 -20.57 -15.93
N SER A 96 11.12 -19.78 -15.61
CA SER A 96 11.07 -18.75 -14.57
C SER A 96 10.47 -17.47 -15.14
N TYR A 97 9.53 -16.88 -14.42
CA TYR A 97 8.87 -15.63 -14.75
C TYR A 97 9.06 -14.65 -13.60
N VAL A 98 9.12 -13.36 -13.95
CA VAL A 98 9.25 -12.28 -12.98
C VAL A 98 8.28 -11.15 -13.29
N ALA A 99 7.86 -10.42 -12.26
CA ALA A 99 7.18 -9.15 -12.42
C ALA A 99 7.58 -8.18 -11.31
N GLY A 100 7.54 -6.88 -11.57
CA GLY A 100 8.02 -5.88 -10.60
C GLY A 100 7.46 -4.48 -10.82
N GLY A 101 7.55 -3.64 -9.79
CA GLY A 101 7.40 -2.17 -9.87
C GLY A 101 8.76 -1.44 -9.88
N ARG A 102 8.77 -0.15 -10.25
CA ARG A 102 9.93 0.74 -10.60
C ARG A 102 10.48 0.53 -12.03
N TYR A 103 11.73 0.94 -12.32
CA TYR A 103 12.43 0.93 -13.63
C TYR A 103 12.41 -0.44 -14.38
N PHE A 104 11.82 -1.47 -13.76
CA PHE A 104 11.68 -2.86 -14.21
C PHE A 104 10.25 -3.25 -14.54
N THR A 105 9.31 -2.32 -14.49
CA THR A 105 7.91 -2.71 -14.48
C THR A 105 7.46 -3.32 -15.80
N ASN A 106 6.77 -4.44 -15.66
CA ASN A 106 6.09 -5.18 -16.72
C ASN A 106 4.59 -5.36 -16.39
N PHE A 107 4.10 -4.56 -15.43
CA PHE A 107 2.68 -4.39 -15.21
C PHE A 107 2.13 -3.42 -16.25
N GLY A 108 0.96 -3.75 -16.76
CA GLY A 108 0.22 -2.89 -17.66
C GLY A 108 -1.28 -3.06 -17.44
N PRO A 109 -2.12 -2.29 -18.14
CA PRO A 109 -3.55 -2.50 -18.09
C PRO A 109 -3.89 -3.92 -18.57
N CYS A 110 -4.79 -4.60 -17.86
CA CYS A 110 -5.35 -5.85 -18.34
C CYS A 110 -6.22 -5.61 -19.58
N ASP A 111 -6.29 -6.58 -20.48
CA ASP A 111 -7.14 -6.51 -21.66
C ASP A 111 -8.61 -6.23 -21.27
N GLY A 112 -9.14 -5.11 -21.76
CA GLY A 112 -10.51 -4.67 -21.48
C GLY A 112 -10.74 -4.06 -20.10
N SER A 113 -9.71 -3.97 -19.24
CA SER A 113 -9.80 -3.26 -17.97
C SER A 113 -9.70 -1.74 -18.16
N PRO A 114 -10.32 -0.94 -17.27
CA PRO A 114 -10.04 0.49 -17.24
C PRO A 114 -8.59 0.73 -16.81
N ASN A 115 -7.84 1.52 -17.59
CA ASN A 115 -6.54 2.03 -17.16
C ASN A 115 -6.74 3.22 -16.22
N ALA A 116 -7.13 2.94 -14.97
CA ALA A 116 -7.47 3.98 -14.02
C ALA A 116 -7.24 3.55 -12.57
N VAL A 117 -7.12 4.56 -11.71
CA VAL A 117 -7.20 4.46 -10.26
C VAL A 117 -8.53 5.01 -9.80
N PHE A 118 -9.16 4.27 -8.90
CA PHE A 118 -10.46 4.61 -8.32
C PHE A 118 -10.25 5.01 -6.87
N ALA A 119 -10.67 6.22 -6.50
CA ALA A 119 -10.66 6.70 -5.12
C ALA A 119 -12.08 6.68 -4.54
N LEU A 120 -12.20 6.13 -3.33
CA LEU A 120 -13.46 5.90 -2.63
C LEU A 120 -13.35 6.26 -1.14
N ASP A 121 -14.46 6.74 -0.59
CA ASP A 121 -14.64 7.09 0.82
C ASP A 121 -15.82 6.28 1.40
N ALA A 122 -15.64 5.70 2.58
CA ALA A 122 -16.59 4.76 3.18
C ALA A 122 -17.92 5.42 3.59
N ASP A 123 -17.96 6.73 3.81
CA ASP A 123 -19.18 7.49 4.11
C ASP A 123 -19.97 7.82 2.83
N THR A 124 -19.46 7.46 1.65
CA THR A 124 -20.09 7.73 0.36
C THR A 124 -20.80 6.48 -0.19
N THR A 125 -22.07 6.64 -0.56
CA THR A 125 -22.80 5.61 -1.34
C THR A 125 -22.47 5.75 -2.82
N TYR A 126 -21.85 4.73 -3.41
CA TYR A 126 -21.47 4.71 -4.82
C TYR A 126 -22.39 3.85 -5.69
N SER A 127 -22.62 4.30 -6.92
CA SER A 127 -23.20 3.49 -8.00
C SER A 127 -22.20 2.41 -8.44
N ALA A 128 -22.72 1.27 -8.90
CA ALA A 128 -21.92 0.24 -9.55
C ALA A 128 -21.49 0.62 -10.98
N GLU A 129 -22.03 1.71 -11.54
CA GLU A 129 -21.65 2.19 -12.88
C GLU A 129 -20.17 2.59 -12.93
N GLY A 130 -19.43 2.03 -13.90
CA GLY A 130 -18.00 2.29 -14.07
C GLY A 130 -17.09 1.58 -13.06
N TRP A 131 -17.64 0.93 -12.03
CA TRP A 131 -16.86 0.14 -11.09
C TRP A 131 -16.42 -1.19 -11.73
N PRO A 132 -15.12 -1.50 -11.80
CA PRO A 132 -14.62 -2.66 -12.52
C PRO A 132 -14.71 -3.95 -11.68
N ALA A 133 -15.90 -4.27 -11.15
CA ALA A 133 -16.15 -5.49 -10.39
C ALA A 133 -15.77 -6.77 -11.16
N ALA A 134 -15.94 -6.78 -12.49
CA ALA A 134 -15.51 -7.88 -13.37
C ALA A 134 -13.99 -8.11 -13.38
N PHE A 135 -13.19 -7.14 -12.94
CA PHE A 135 -11.75 -7.22 -12.74
C PHE A 135 -11.37 -7.34 -11.26
N GLY A 136 -12.31 -7.81 -10.43
CA GLY A 136 -12.09 -8.09 -9.01
C GLY A 136 -12.03 -6.85 -8.12
N ALA A 137 -12.57 -5.71 -8.58
CA ALA A 137 -12.80 -4.58 -7.69
C ALA A 137 -13.81 -4.98 -6.60
N PRO A 138 -13.55 -4.67 -5.32
CA PRO A 138 -14.36 -5.18 -4.21
C PRO A 138 -15.80 -4.69 -4.28
N VAL A 139 -16.74 -5.59 -4.00
CA VAL A 139 -18.17 -5.28 -3.95
C VAL A 139 -18.80 -5.75 -2.64
N ASP A 140 -19.85 -5.06 -2.22
CA ASP A 140 -20.66 -5.43 -1.07
C ASP A 140 -21.65 -6.56 -1.43
N GLY A 141 -22.55 -6.89 -0.50
CA GLY A 141 -23.55 -7.94 -0.70
C GLY A 141 -24.57 -7.64 -1.81
N ASP A 142 -24.72 -6.37 -2.21
CA ASP A 142 -25.66 -5.89 -3.21
C ASP A 142 -24.98 -5.61 -4.57
N GLY A 143 -23.65 -5.74 -4.63
CA GLY A 143 -22.86 -5.53 -5.85
C GLY A 143 -22.37 -4.09 -6.05
N HIS A 144 -22.53 -3.22 -5.05
CA HIS A 144 -21.98 -1.87 -5.08
C HIS A 144 -20.51 -1.87 -4.64
N PRO A 145 -19.74 -0.81 -4.95
CA PRO A 145 -18.36 -0.71 -4.50
C PRO A 145 -18.21 -0.88 -2.99
N LEU A 146 -17.37 -1.82 -2.56
CA LEU A 146 -17.00 -2.00 -1.16
C LEU A 146 -15.69 -1.26 -0.90
N VAL A 147 -15.70 -0.35 0.07
CA VAL A 147 -14.52 0.40 0.51
C VAL A 147 -13.80 -0.39 1.60
N TYR A 148 -12.48 -0.52 1.48
CA TYR A 148 -11.63 -1.04 2.56
C TYR A 148 -11.25 0.10 3.49
N GLY A 149 -11.38 -0.11 4.81
CA GLY A 149 -11.15 0.96 5.79
C GLY A 149 -12.14 2.11 5.62
N ASP A 150 -11.68 3.32 5.89
CA ASP A 150 -12.47 4.56 5.79
C ASP A 150 -12.23 5.27 4.44
N GLU A 151 -11.04 5.11 3.85
CA GLU A 151 -10.70 5.62 2.53
C GLU A 151 -9.84 4.61 1.76
N MET A 152 -10.07 4.49 0.46
CA MET A 152 -9.39 3.53 -0.39
C MET A 152 -9.07 4.12 -1.78
N VAL A 153 -7.88 3.78 -2.28
CA VAL A 153 -7.63 3.72 -3.73
C VAL A 153 -7.44 2.31 -4.20
N TRP A 154 -7.96 2.04 -5.39
CA TRP A 154 -7.90 0.72 -6.00
C TRP A 154 -7.50 0.79 -7.48
N ALA A 155 -6.69 -0.16 -7.93
CA ALA A 155 -6.35 -0.37 -9.34
C ALA A 155 -6.17 -1.86 -9.67
N THR A 156 -6.30 -2.21 -10.95
CA THR A 156 -6.02 -3.54 -11.51
C THR A 156 -4.98 -3.45 -12.61
N THR A 157 -4.08 -4.43 -12.67
CA THR A 157 -3.02 -4.52 -13.68
C THR A 157 -2.73 -5.97 -14.03
N CYS A 158 -2.13 -6.22 -15.18
CA CYS A 158 -1.70 -7.54 -15.62
C CYS A 158 -0.19 -7.53 -15.86
N ALA A 159 0.48 -8.60 -15.44
CA ALA A 159 1.91 -8.80 -15.69
C ALA A 159 2.14 -9.34 -17.11
N THR A 160 1.65 -8.65 -18.14
CA THR A 160 1.65 -9.13 -19.53
C THR A 160 2.45 -8.24 -20.48
N THR A 161 2.99 -7.11 -20.02
CA THR A 161 3.68 -6.14 -20.87
C THR A 161 5.19 -6.37 -20.81
N PRO A 162 5.85 -6.85 -21.89
CA PRO A 162 7.31 -6.88 -21.92
C PRO A 162 7.84 -5.45 -21.74
N SER A 163 8.84 -5.28 -20.87
CA SER A 163 9.54 -4.00 -20.71
C SER A 163 10.94 -4.07 -21.31
N ASN A 164 11.66 -2.94 -21.30
CA ASN A 164 13.05 -2.88 -21.72
C ASN A 164 13.99 -3.67 -20.79
N VAL A 165 13.50 -4.11 -19.62
CA VAL A 165 14.31 -4.80 -18.60
C VAL A 165 13.77 -6.19 -18.27
N VAL A 166 12.44 -6.38 -18.25
CA VAL A 166 11.79 -7.66 -18.00
C VAL A 166 11.13 -8.17 -19.28
N THR A 167 11.77 -9.13 -19.93
CA THR A 167 11.26 -9.78 -21.16
C THR A 167 10.38 -10.99 -20.89
N GLU A 168 10.57 -11.67 -19.74
CA GLU A 168 9.82 -12.87 -19.33
C GLU A 168 8.79 -12.51 -18.25
N SER A 169 7.66 -11.99 -18.73
CA SER A 169 6.52 -11.56 -17.91
C SER A 169 5.54 -12.71 -17.66
N PHE A 170 4.77 -12.68 -16.57
CA PHE A 170 3.79 -13.72 -16.24
C PHE A 170 2.51 -13.67 -17.10
N PRO A 171 2.31 -14.55 -18.09
CA PRO A 171 1.10 -14.49 -18.92
C PRO A 171 -0.13 -14.85 -18.08
N GLY A 172 -1.18 -14.02 -18.10
CA GLY A 172 -2.40 -14.27 -17.35
C GLY A 172 -2.23 -14.19 -15.82
N LEU A 173 -1.25 -13.44 -15.32
CA LEU A 173 -1.23 -13.01 -13.92
C LEU A 173 -1.82 -11.61 -13.82
N ARG A 174 -2.97 -11.50 -13.15
CA ARG A 174 -3.58 -10.22 -12.79
C ARG A 174 -3.24 -9.88 -11.35
N VAL A 175 -2.99 -8.60 -11.09
CA VAL A 175 -2.70 -8.04 -9.79
C VAL A 175 -3.65 -6.88 -9.53
N ASN A 176 -4.51 -7.05 -8.53
CA ASN A 176 -5.31 -5.97 -7.98
C ASN A 176 -4.57 -5.38 -6.78
N ALA A 177 -4.51 -4.06 -6.69
CA ALA A 177 -3.90 -3.35 -5.58
C ALA A 177 -4.91 -2.39 -4.95
N ALA A 178 -5.00 -2.42 -3.63
CA ALA A 178 -5.73 -1.45 -2.83
C ALA A 178 -4.79 -0.80 -1.82
N VAL A 179 -4.85 0.52 -1.69
CA VAL A 179 -4.21 1.26 -0.60
C VAL A 179 -5.32 1.90 0.20
N PHE A 180 -5.33 1.71 1.51
CA PHE A 180 -6.41 2.19 2.36
C PHE A 180 -5.94 2.57 3.76
N GLY A 181 -6.74 3.38 4.43
CA GLY A 181 -6.50 3.88 5.78
C GLY A 181 -7.71 3.67 6.70
N HIS A 182 -7.46 3.79 8.00
CA HIS A 182 -8.52 3.84 9.02
C HIS A 182 -8.34 5.11 9.86
N ASP A 183 -9.44 5.78 10.19
CA ASP A 183 -9.46 7.04 10.94
C ASP A 183 -8.85 6.91 12.33
N ASP A 184 -9.09 5.78 12.99
CA ASP A 184 -8.52 5.45 14.31
C ASP A 184 -7.03 5.06 14.25
N TYR A 185 -6.43 5.02 13.05
CA TYR A 185 -5.05 4.59 12.79
C TYR A 185 -4.27 5.58 11.90
N GLU A 186 -4.21 6.85 12.31
CA GLU A 186 -3.64 7.97 11.54
C GLU A 186 -2.17 7.79 11.05
N HIS A 187 -1.40 6.89 11.67
CA HIS A 187 0.00 6.61 11.29
C HIS A 187 0.20 5.23 10.66
N VAL A 188 -0.86 4.66 10.10
CA VAL A 188 -0.85 3.36 9.44
C VAL A 188 -1.49 3.46 8.07
N ILE A 189 -0.79 2.97 7.06
CA ILE A 189 -1.34 2.76 5.73
C ILE A 189 -1.31 1.28 5.41
N PHE A 190 -2.40 0.78 4.87
CA PHE A 190 -2.49 -0.59 4.43
C PHE A 190 -2.35 -0.67 2.92
N VAL A 191 -1.65 -1.70 2.47
CA VAL A 191 -1.47 -2.04 1.06
C VAL A 191 -1.86 -3.50 0.91
N ARG A 192 -2.91 -3.76 0.13
CA ARG A 192 -3.42 -5.08 -0.16
C ARG A 192 -3.23 -5.39 -1.63
N TYR A 193 -2.52 -6.48 -1.92
CA TYR A 193 -2.36 -7.03 -3.26
C TYR A 193 -3.11 -8.35 -3.38
N GLU A 194 -3.96 -8.49 -4.39
CA GLU A 194 -4.54 -9.77 -4.77
C GLU A 194 -3.91 -10.25 -6.07
N LEU A 195 -3.30 -11.43 -6.03
CA LEU A 195 -2.68 -12.08 -7.19
C LEU A 195 -3.64 -13.14 -7.72
N ILE A 196 -4.09 -13.00 -8.97
CA ILE A 196 -4.99 -13.94 -9.63
C ILE A 196 -4.27 -14.60 -10.79
N ASN A 197 -4.21 -15.94 -10.78
CA ASN A 197 -3.70 -16.71 -11.91
C ASN A 197 -4.84 -17.02 -12.89
N GLU A 198 -5.03 -16.16 -13.89
CA GLU A 198 -5.96 -16.36 -15.02
C GLU A 198 -5.35 -17.23 -16.12
N GLY A 199 -4.09 -17.65 -15.96
CA GLY A 199 -3.42 -18.62 -16.82
C GLY A 199 -3.99 -20.04 -16.67
N SER A 200 -3.60 -20.92 -17.60
CA SER A 200 -4.05 -22.32 -17.63
C SER A 200 -3.17 -23.29 -16.85
N THR A 201 -2.01 -22.84 -16.36
CA THR A 201 -1.06 -23.66 -15.59
C THR A 201 -0.66 -22.96 -14.29
N ALA A 202 -0.35 -23.77 -13.28
CA ALA A 202 -0.02 -23.28 -11.94
C ALA A 202 1.29 -22.49 -11.95
N ILE A 203 1.36 -21.47 -11.11
CA ILE A 203 2.62 -20.80 -10.77
C ILE A 203 3.15 -21.50 -9.51
N THR A 204 4.35 -22.06 -9.59
CA THR A 204 5.04 -22.76 -8.50
C THR A 204 6.27 -22.00 -8.06
N ASP A 205 6.83 -22.35 -6.90
CA ASP A 205 8.01 -21.68 -6.34
C ASP A 205 7.84 -20.16 -6.35
N ALA A 206 6.61 -19.70 -6.10
CA ALA A 206 6.25 -18.31 -6.24
C ALA A 206 6.69 -17.53 -5.00
N TYR A 207 7.25 -16.35 -5.20
CA TYR A 207 7.63 -15.43 -4.13
C TYR A 207 7.10 -14.04 -4.44
N THR A 208 6.66 -13.34 -3.39
CA THR A 208 6.36 -11.91 -3.44
C THR A 208 7.39 -11.15 -2.63
N GLY A 209 7.78 -9.97 -3.07
CA GLY A 209 8.67 -9.06 -2.36
C GLY A 209 8.08 -7.68 -2.29
N PHE A 210 8.31 -7.01 -1.18
CA PHE A 210 8.00 -5.60 -1.00
C PHE A 210 9.32 -4.85 -0.85
N TRP A 211 9.66 -4.12 -1.90
CA TRP A 211 10.77 -3.18 -1.89
C TRP A 211 10.29 -1.87 -1.30
N THR A 212 11.11 -1.25 -0.46
CA THR A 212 10.84 0.10 0.07
C THR A 212 12.08 0.98 0.01
N ASP A 213 11.82 2.24 -0.28
CA ASP A 213 12.69 3.40 -0.22
C ASP A 213 12.19 4.28 0.93
N PRO A 214 12.56 3.92 2.18
CA PRO A 214 12.23 4.74 3.33
C PRO A 214 13.10 6.01 3.34
N ASP A 215 12.43 7.15 3.50
CA ASP A 215 13.08 8.46 3.66
C ASP A 215 12.66 9.03 5.03
N LEU A 216 13.13 8.39 6.10
CA LEU A 216 12.79 8.79 7.46
C LEU A 216 13.57 10.05 7.85
N MET A 217 12.89 11.20 7.96
CA MET A 217 13.50 12.49 8.28
C MET A 217 14.70 12.81 7.37
N ASN A 218 15.91 12.82 7.93
CA ASN A 218 17.13 12.96 7.15
C ASN A 218 17.61 11.57 6.71
N VAL A 219 17.43 11.30 5.42
CA VAL A 219 17.75 10.04 4.76
C VAL A 219 19.19 9.60 5.00
N HIS A 220 20.14 10.52 5.16
CA HIS A 220 21.56 10.19 5.39
C HIS A 220 21.84 9.60 6.77
N HIS A 221 20.85 9.48 7.64
CA HIS A 221 20.97 8.82 8.93
C HIS A 221 20.09 7.58 9.05
N ASN A 222 19.52 7.09 7.94
CA ASN A 222 18.64 5.93 8.00
C ASN A 222 19.47 4.64 8.11
N LEU A 223 18.91 3.70 8.88
CA LEU A 223 19.42 2.35 9.07
C LEU A 223 18.23 1.40 9.08
N VAL A 224 18.45 0.16 8.67
CA VAL A 224 17.38 -0.83 8.56
C VAL A 224 17.57 -2.02 9.48
N GLY A 225 16.47 -2.72 9.74
CA GLY A 225 16.46 -3.92 10.56
C GLY A 225 15.21 -4.76 10.33
N ILE A 226 15.21 -5.98 10.85
CA ILE A 226 14.03 -6.84 10.84
C ILE A 226 13.73 -7.46 12.20
N ASP A 227 12.46 -7.35 12.60
CA ASP A 227 11.85 -8.12 13.69
C ASP A 227 11.01 -9.24 13.07
N ARG A 228 11.57 -10.45 13.06
CA ARG A 228 10.95 -11.62 12.45
C ARG A 228 9.74 -12.12 13.22
N GLU A 229 9.69 -11.91 14.53
CA GLU A 229 8.57 -12.33 15.38
C GLU A 229 7.31 -11.50 15.04
N ASN A 230 7.50 -10.20 14.84
CA ASN A 230 6.43 -9.28 14.47
C ASN A 230 6.24 -9.11 12.95
N ARG A 231 7.04 -9.81 12.13
CA ARG A 231 7.06 -9.70 10.66
C ARG A 231 7.21 -8.25 10.18
N LEU A 232 8.11 -7.53 10.83
CA LEU A 232 8.33 -6.09 10.65
C LEU A 232 9.74 -5.84 10.12
N GLY A 233 9.85 -5.41 8.86
CA GLY A 233 11.04 -4.72 8.37
C GLY A 233 10.93 -3.23 8.74
N TYR A 234 11.93 -2.66 9.39
CA TYR A 234 11.87 -1.31 9.93
C TYR A 234 13.08 -0.46 9.56
N VAL A 235 12.88 0.85 9.53
CA VAL A 235 13.89 1.90 9.40
C VAL A 235 13.96 2.70 10.70
N TYR A 236 15.17 3.09 11.09
CA TYR A 236 15.44 3.88 12.30
C TYR A 236 16.63 4.82 12.08
N MET A 237 16.78 5.78 13.00
CA MET A 237 17.83 6.79 12.91
C MET A 237 19.15 6.30 13.55
N SER A 238 20.25 6.52 12.83
CA SER A 238 21.61 6.21 13.25
C SER A 238 22.06 6.98 14.49
N PRO A 239 23.12 6.54 15.18
CA PRO A 239 23.67 7.24 16.34
C PRO A 239 24.10 8.69 16.08
N GLU A 240 24.38 9.04 14.82
CA GLU A 240 24.80 10.39 14.40
C GLU A 240 23.64 11.37 14.23
N ALA A 241 22.39 10.88 14.17
CA ALA A 241 21.23 11.74 14.04
C ALA A 241 20.99 12.57 15.32
N GLU A 242 20.61 13.84 15.13
CA GLU A 242 20.25 14.74 16.23
C GLU A 242 18.98 14.28 16.98
N ASP A 243 18.00 13.75 16.23
CA ASP A 243 16.78 13.15 16.77
C ASP A 243 16.71 11.67 16.35
N ARG A 244 16.53 10.81 17.33
CA ARG A 244 16.43 9.35 17.17
C ARG A 244 15.09 8.80 17.66
N GLY A 245 14.17 9.67 18.05
CA GLY A 245 12.85 9.34 18.57
C GLY A 245 11.82 8.98 17.50
N VAL A 246 12.23 8.50 16.33
CA VAL A 246 11.31 8.12 15.25
C VAL A 246 11.74 6.80 14.60
N ALA A 247 10.75 6.02 14.18
CA ALA A 247 10.95 4.79 13.41
C ALA A 247 9.73 4.55 12.50
N ALA A 248 9.95 3.87 11.39
CA ALA A 248 8.87 3.45 10.50
C ALA A 248 9.14 2.04 9.98
N GLY A 249 8.16 1.39 9.33
CA GLY A 249 8.41 0.08 8.75
C GLY A 249 7.19 -0.60 8.15
N SER A 250 7.47 -1.68 7.43
CA SER A 250 6.47 -2.54 6.79
C SER A 250 6.19 -3.77 7.65
N VAL A 251 4.94 -3.90 8.11
CA VAL A 251 4.41 -5.05 8.82
C VAL A 251 3.69 -5.96 7.84
N PHE A 252 4.13 -7.20 7.71
CA PHE A 252 3.50 -8.19 6.84
C PHE A 252 2.35 -8.88 7.59
N LEU A 253 1.12 -8.42 7.33
CA LEU A 253 -0.09 -8.83 8.03
C LEU A 253 -0.66 -10.13 7.47
N GLU A 254 -0.82 -10.19 6.15
CA GLU A 254 -1.26 -11.37 5.39
C GLU A 254 -0.13 -11.79 4.46
N LEU A 255 0.19 -13.09 4.41
CA LEU A 255 1.22 -13.65 3.54
C LEU A 255 0.56 -14.52 2.44
N PRO A 256 1.06 -14.46 1.19
CA PRO A 256 0.42 -15.14 0.07
C PRO A 256 0.48 -16.66 0.23
N GLY A 257 -0.61 -17.34 -0.13
CA GLY A 257 -0.72 -18.79 -0.18
C GLY A 257 -0.46 -19.50 1.15
N GLY A 258 -0.61 -18.80 2.28
CA GLY A 258 -0.26 -19.34 3.60
C GLY A 258 1.24 -19.56 3.81
N SER A 259 2.08 -18.86 3.04
CA SER A 259 3.54 -18.89 3.17
C SER A 259 4.05 -18.15 4.41
N ASP A 260 5.36 -18.23 4.63
CA ASP A 260 6.09 -17.46 5.63
C ASP A 260 6.96 -16.38 4.97
N LEU A 261 7.56 -15.52 5.81
CA LEU A 261 8.63 -14.64 5.34
C LEU A 261 9.78 -15.49 4.79
N ALA A 262 10.24 -15.15 3.59
CA ALA A 262 11.33 -15.84 2.92
C ALA A 262 12.68 -15.17 3.19
N ALA A 263 12.74 -13.85 3.08
CA ALA A 263 13.96 -13.09 3.26
C ALA A 263 13.73 -11.64 3.71
N HIS A 264 14.75 -11.06 4.32
CA HIS A 264 14.97 -9.61 4.41
C HIS A 264 16.43 -9.38 4.03
N ARG A 265 16.68 -8.77 2.88
CA ARG A 265 18.05 -8.71 2.33
C ARG A 265 18.68 -7.33 2.41
N ILE A 266 20.01 -7.33 2.44
CA ILE A 266 20.83 -6.14 2.20
C ILE A 266 20.47 -5.56 0.83
N LEU A 267 20.34 -4.24 0.75
CA LEU A 267 20.08 -3.53 -0.51
C LEU A 267 20.76 -2.16 -0.52
N ASN A 268 22.00 -2.13 -1.04
CA ASN A 268 22.81 -0.91 -1.11
C ASN A 268 22.29 -0.02 -2.24
N LYS A 269 21.96 1.25 -1.96
CA LYS A 269 21.36 2.16 -2.95
C LYS A 269 22.29 2.48 -4.12
N HIS A 270 23.57 2.76 -3.83
CA HIS A 270 24.51 3.36 -4.79
C HIS A 270 25.63 2.43 -5.25
N ASP A 271 25.51 1.14 -4.96
CA ASP A 271 26.56 0.18 -5.28
C ASP A 271 26.10 -0.85 -6.31
N ASP A 272 27.03 -1.24 -7.19
CA ASP A 272 26.92 -2.40 -8.08
C ASP A 272 27.47 -3.68 -7.40
N GLU A 273 27.81 -3.58 -6.12
CA GLU A 273 28.16 -4.69 -5.25
C GLU A 273 27.13 -5.83 -5.29
N ARG A 274 27.54 -6.98 -4.77
CA ARG A 274 26.77 -8.23 -4.74
C ARG A 274 25.28 -8.03 -4.39
N PHE A 275 25.00 -7.21 -3.39
CA PHE A 275 23.65 -6.94 -2.88
C PHE A 275 23.08 -5.58 -3.29
N GLY A 276 23.70 -4.85 -4.21
CA GLY A 276 23.29 -3.52 -4.63
C GLY A 276 21.93 -3.46 -5.35
N GLU A 277 21.27 -2.31 -5.28
CA GLU A 277 20.05 -2.03 -6.03
C GLU A 277 20.28 -2.11 -7.54
N GLY A 278 21.42 -1.61 -8.05
CA GLY A 278 21.77 -1.65 -9.48
C GLY A 278 21.85 -3.06 -10.06
N SER A 279 22.09 -4.08 -9.21
CA SER A 279 22.07 -5.48 -9.64
C SER A 279 20.68 -5.98 -10.05
N LEU A 280 19.61 -5.31 -9.61
CA LEU A 280 18.24 -5.62 -10.01
C LEU A 280 17.98 -5.22 -11.47
N ASP A 281 18.68 -4.20 -11.98
CA ASP A 281 18.54 -3.71 -13.36
C ASP A 281 19.21 -4.61 -14.40
N ALA A 282 20.33 -5.24 -14.04
CA ALA A 282 21.22 -5.85 -15.02
C ALA A 282 20.65 -7.12 -15.66
N ASP A 283 20.00 -7.98 -14.87
CA ASP A 283 19.36 -9.22 -15.32
C ASP A 283 18.19 -9.62 -14.39
N PRO A 284 17.03 -8.95 -14.47
CA PRO A 284 15.91 -9.18 -13.55
C PRO A 284 15.41 -10.63 -13.54
N ALA A 285 15.45 -11.31 -14.68
CA ALA A 285 14.98 -12.69 -14.81
C ALA A 285 15.77 -13.65 -13.91
N THR A 286 17.06 -13.35 -13.70
CA THR A 286 17.94 -14.08 -12.79
C THR A 286 17.94 -13.48 -11.38
N THR A 287 18.04 -12.15 -11.25
CA THR A 287 18.30 -11.49 -9.97
C THR A 287 17.06 -11.34 -9.10
N PHE A 288 15.83 -11.28 -9.65
CA PHE A 288 14.62 -11.22 -8.84
C PHE A 288 14.40 -12.52 -8.05
N PRO A 289 14.45 -13.73 -8.66
CA PRO A 289 14.35 -14.98 -7.91
C PRO A 289 15.40 -15.11 -6.79
N TYR A 290 16.62 -14.63 -7.02
CA TYR A 290 17.70 -14.64 -6.02
C TYR A 290 17.42 -13.64 -4.89
N THR A 291 17.10 -12.40 -5.25
CA THR A 291 16.72 -11.32 -4.32
C THR A 291 15.59 -11.76 -3.40
N LEU A 292 14.52 -12.34 -3.96
CA LEU A 292 13.35 -12.81 -3.21
C LEU A 292 13.67 -13.96 -2.24
N ARG A 293 14.85 -14.59 -2.35
CA ARG A 293 15.33 -15.67 -1.49
C ARG A 293 16.51 -15.24 -0.60
N GLY A 294 16.86 -13.96 -0.58
CA GLY A 294 17.97 -13.43 0.23
C GLY A 294 19.35 -13.78 -0.32
N LEU A 295 19.46 -13.99 -1.64
CA LEU A 295 20.71 -14.26 -2.33
C LEU A 295 21.19 -12.99 -3.08
N ASP A 296 22.50 -12.91 -3.32
CA ASP A 296 23.09 -11.88 -4.17
C ASP A 296 22.81 -12.13 -5.66
N HIS A 297 23.25 -11.23 -6.54
CA HIS A 297 23.05 -11.36 -7.98
C HIS A 297 23.80 -12.56 -8.62
N LEU A 298 24.74 -13.19 -7.89
CA LEU A 298 25.45 -14.40 -8.30
C LEU A 298 24.81 -15.67 -7.72
N GLY A 299 23.82 -15.53 -6.83
CA GLY A 299 23.15 -16.63 -6.14
C GLY A 299 23.82 -17.06 -4.82
N ASP A 300 24.79 -16.29 -4.33
CA ASP A 300 25.46 -16.56 -3.05
C ASP A 300 24.62 -16.02 -1.88
N PRO A 301 24.62 -16.69 -0.71
CA PRO A 301 23.85 -16.24 0.46
C PRO A 301 24.51 -15.05 1.15
N MET A 302 23.71 -14.27 1.88
CA MET A 302 24.25 -13.32 2.87
C MET A 302 24.87 -14.09 4.03
N ILE A 303 25.98 -13.58 4.57
CA ILE A 303 26.66 -14.16 5.73
C ILE A 303 26.46 -13.23 6.92
N ASP A 304 25.90 -13.76 8.01
CA ASP A 304 25.76 -13.01 9.26
C ASP A 304 27.16 -12.82 9.88
N PRO A 305 27.68 -11.59 9.97
CA PRO A 305 29.04 -11.33 10.43
C PRO A 305 29.25 -11.70 11.90
N THR A 306 28.18 -11.83 12.69
CA THR A 306 28.26 -12.19 14.11
C THR A 306 28.37 -13.69 14.35
N THR A 307 27.98 -14.51 13.39
CA THR A 307 28.00 -15.97 13.49
C THR A 307 28.90 -16.64 12.45
N GLY A 308 29.17 -15.97 11.32
CA GLY A 308 29.86 -16.53 10.16
C GLY A 308 28.98 -17.47 9.31
N GLU A 309 27.69 -17.57 9.61
CA GLU A 309 26.77 -18.51 8.97
C GLU A 309 25.90 -17.82 7.90
N ALA A 310 25.48 -18.60 6.91
CA ALA A 310 24.55 -18.12 5.88
C ALA A 310 23.16 -17.82 6.46
N SER A 311 22.55 -16.72 6.03
CA SER A 311 21.21 -16.29 6.44
C SER A 311 20.46 -15.63 5.29
N THR A 312 19.13 -15.81 5.25
CA THR A 312 18.25 -15.07 4.34
C THR A 312 17.68 -13.80 4.98
N PHE A 313 18.03 -13.52 6.23
CA PHE A 313 17.60 -12.34 6.99
C PHE A 313 18.82 -11.57 7.47
N ALA A 314 19.07 -10.43 6.83
CA ALA A 314 20.05 -9.44 7.25
C ALA A 314 19.49 -8.57 8.37
N TYR A 315 20.40 -8.00 9.15
CA TYR A 315 20.10 -6.98 10.17
C TYR A 315 19.08 -7.43 11.23
N THR A 316 19.30 -8.63 11.77
CA THR A 316 18.47 -9.29 12.79
C THR A 316 18.80 -8.87 14.23
N GLY A 317 19.75 -7.96 14.40
CA GLY A 317 20.21 -7.47 15.70
C GLY A 317 19.23 -6.56 16.42
N ASP A 318 19.61 -6.17 17.64
CA ASP A 318 18.93 -5.19 18.47
C ASP A 318 19.70 -3.86 18.43
N PRO A 319 19.19 -2.85 17.72
CA PRO A 319 19.85 -1.54 17.61
C PRO A 319 19.78 -0.70 18.89
N VAL A 320 18.90 -1.04 19.84
CA VAL A 320 18.84 -0.38 21.16
C VAL A 320 19.95 -0.91 22.05
N ALA A 321 20.15 -2.23 22.05
CA ALA A 321 21.21 -2.87 22.81
C ALA A 321 22.59 -2.79 22.13
N GLY A 322 22.63 -2.51 20.81
CA GLY A 322 23.86 -2.51 20.02
C GLY A 322 24.44 -3.92 19.84
N THR A 323 23.57 -4.93 19.69
CA THR A 323 23.99 -6.35 19.64
C THR A 323 23.43 -7.09 18.43
N GLY A 324 24.16 -8.08 17.92
CA GLY A 324 23.74 -8.88 16.77
C GLY A 324 24.13 -8.23 15.44
N TRP A 325 23.54 -8.70 14.34
CA TRP A 325 23.79 -8.14 13.02
C TRP A 325 23.05 -6.81 12.86
N LEU A 326 23.80 -5.72 12.77
CA LEU A 326 23.27 -4.37 12.64
C LEU A 326 23.70 -3.77 11.30
N ASP A 327 22.82 -2.96 10.73
CA ASP A 327 23.10 -2.18 9.51
C ASP A 327 24.11 -1.04 9.79
N GLY A 328 24.70 -0.46 8.75
CA GLY A 328 25.62 0.68 8.87
C GLY A 328 27.03 0.32 9.37
N PHE A 329 27.35 -0.98 9.45
CA PHE A 329 28.71 -1.49 9.72
C PHE A 329 29.34 -2.18 8.50
N ASP A 330 28.52 -2.69 7.59
CA ASP A 330 28.99 -3.49 6.45
C ASP A 330 29.73 -2.63 5.39
N TYR A 331 29.59 -1.30 5.42
CA TYR A 331 30.27 -0.34 4.54
C TYR A 331 31.54 0.30 5.15
N CYS A 332 31.96 -0.16 6.34
CA CYS A 332 32.91 0.56 7.19
C CYS A 332 34.39 0.56 6.78
N ASP A 333 34.77 -0.02 5.63
CA ASP A 333 36.18 0.00 5.20
C ASP A 333 36.63 1.39 4.67
N THR A 334 35.69 2.26 4.24
CA THR A 334 36.04 3.55 3.59
C THR A 334 35.47 4.81 4.27
N TYR A 335 34.33 4.72 4.98
CA TYR A 335 33.61 5.92 5.46
C TYR A 335 33.30 5.97 6.97
N CYS A 336 33.57 4.90 7.71
CA CYS A 336 33.38 4.91 9.16
C CYS A 336 34.63 5.49 9.85
N ASN A 337 34.41 6.41 10.81
CA ASN A 337 35.45 6.78 11.76
C ASN A 337 35.58 5.65 12.78
N GLU A 338 36.63 4.85 12.66
CA GLU A 338 37.22 3.78 13.51
C GLU A 338 36.29 2.88 14.39
N ASP A 339 35.11 3.27 14.86
CA ASP A 339 34.25 2.52 15.80
C ASP A 339 32.71 2.76 15.68
N GLY A 340 32.20 3.53 14.69
CA GLY A 340 30.79 3.99 14.68
C GLY A 340 29.87 3.38 13.61
N GLN A 341 28.64 3.01 14.00
CA GLN A 341 27.53 2.69 13.08
C GLN A 341 27.11 3.97 12.33
N THR A 342 27.21 3.99 11.00
CA THR A 342 26.85 5.16 10.19
C THR A 342 25.58 4.91 9.39
N GLY A 343 24.66 5.88 9.38
CA GLY A 343 23.47 5.80 8.54
C GLY A 343 23.75 6.25 7.12
N GLU A 344 22.85 5.91 6.22
CA GLU A 344 22.86 6.36 4.83
C GLU A 344 21.44 6.28 4.24
N GLU A 345 21.30 6.65 2.96
CA GLU A 345 20.04 6.44 2.27
C GLU A 345 19.86 4.96 1.92
N VAL A 346 18.98 4.29 2.66
CA VAL A 346 18.80 2.83 2.64
C VAL A 346 17.65 2.39 1.74
N ARG A 347 17.70 1.14 1.29
CA ARG A 347 16.54 0.43 0.75
C ARG A 347 16.29 -0.84 1.57
N GLN A 348 15.03 -1.24 1.67
CA GLN A 348 14.67 -2.53 2.27
C GLN A 348 13.97 -3.41 1.25
N PHE A 349 14.17 -4.70 1.43
CA PHE A 349 13.49 -5.69 0.64
C PHE A 349 13.10 -6.87 1.51
N THR A 350 11.80 -7.02 1.78
CA THR A 350 11.26 -8.16 2.53
C THR A 350 10.39 -9.00 1.62
N SER A 351 10.54 -10.33 1.67
CA SER A 351 9.82 -11.26 0.80
C SER A 351 9.08 -12.34 1.57
N ALA A 352 8.13 -12.96 0.88
CA ALA A 352 7.33 -14.07 1.36
C ALA A 352 7.21 -15.16 0.28
N GLY A 353 7.21 -16.41 0.72
CA GLY A 353 7.18 -17.59 -0.15
C GLY A 353 8.00 -18.76 0.42
N PRO A 354 8.16 -19.85 -0.35
CA PRO A 354 7.48 -20.10 -1.62
C PRO A 354 5.98 -20.36 -1.39
N PHE A 355 5.17 -20.08 -2.39
CA PHE A 355 3.79 -20.55 -2.46
C PHE A 355 3.46 -21.09 -3.86
N ARG A 356 2.27 -21.66 -3.98
CA ARG A 356 1.73 -22.19 -5.22
C ARG A 356 0.39 -21.52 -5.52
N LEU A 357 0.22 -21.04 -6.75
CA LEU A 357 -1.00 -20.40 -7.22
C LEU A 357 -1.59 -21.20 -8.40
N GLU A 358 -2.66 -21.93 -8.13
CA GLU A 358 -3.34 -22.77 -9.12
C GLU A 358 -4.06 -21.94 -10.20
N PRO A 359 -4.33 -22.51 -11.39
CA PRO A 359 -5.18 -21.88 -12.40
C PRO A 359 -6.55 -21.48 -11.83
N GLY A 360 -6.97 -20.24 -12.09
CA GLY A 360 -8.20 -19.65 -11.57
C GLY A 360 -8.20 -19.33 -10.08
N ALA A 361 -7.11 -19.60 -9.36
CA ALA A 361 -7.00 -19.26 -7.94
C ALA A 361 -6.51 -17.83 -7.74
N ALA A 362 -6.92 -17.25 -6.62
CA ALA A 362 -6.41 -15.99 -6.11
C ALA A 362 -5.71 -16.20 -4.78
N THR A 363 -4.72 -15.36 -4.49
CA THR A 363 -4.15 -15.24 -3.15
C THR A 363 -3.90 -13.78 -2.80
N THR A 364 -3.91 -13.46 -1.52
CA THR A 364 -3.77 -12.09 -1.05
C THR A 364 -2.53 -11.92 -0.18
N PHE A 365 -1.96 -10.74 -0.28
CA PHE A 365 -0.81 -10.28 0.44
C PHE A 365 -1.12 -8.87 0.96
N THR A 366 -1.05 -8.66 2.28
CA THR A 366 -1.42 -7.38 2.91
C THR A 366 -0.30 -6.90 3.83
N ILE A 367 0.12 -5.66 3.63
CA ILE A 367 1.17 -4.98 4.39
C ILE A 367 0.56 -3.75 5.08
N ALA A 368 1.00 -3.45 6.28
CA ALA A 368 0.83 -2.12 6.87
C ALA A 368 2.17 -1.40 6.93
N TYR A 369 2.25 -0.20 6.37
CA TYR A 369 3.36 0.71 6.61
C TYR A 369 3.02 1.59 7.81
N VAL A 370 3.86 1.55 8.85
CA VAL A 370 3.59 2.17 10.15
C VAL A 370 4.69 3.18 10.45
N TYR A 371 4.30 4.35 10.95
CA TYR A 371 5.21 5.35 11.53
C TYR A 371 4.96 5.49 13.03
N GLN A 372 6.02 5.54 13.83
CA GLN A 372 5.92 5.76 15.26
C GLN A 372 7.01 6.71 15.77
N ALA A 373 6.63 7.50 16.78
CA ALA A 373 7.53 8.40 17.49
C ALA A 373 7.68 7.98 18.97
N GLY A 374 8.76 8.42 19.58
CA GLY A 374 9.16 8.19 20.96
C GLY A 374 10.04 9.34 21.48
N GLN A 375 10.52 9.21 22.71
CA GLN A 375 11.49 10.17 23.27
C GLN A 375 12.92 9.90 22.78
N ASP A 376 13.17 8.67 22.33
CA ASP A 376 14.46 8.14 21.92
C ASP A 376 14.26 6.91 21.03
N LEU A 377 15.36 6.34 20.52
CA LEU A 377 15.32 5.14 19.68
C LEU A 377 14.59 3.97 20.36
N ALA A 378 14.83 3.78 21.66
CA ALA A 378 14.28 2.66 22.42
C ALA A 378 12.75 2.72 22.47
N SER A 379 12.21 3.89 22.80
CA SER A 379 10.76 4.11 22.86
C SER A 379 10.11 4.13 21.48
N ALA A 380 10.77 4.70 20.46
CA ALA A 380 10.26 4.69 19.09
C ALA A 380 10.14 3.25 18.54
N LEU A 381 11.18 2.43 18.68
CA LEU A 381 11.14 1.02 18.25
C LEU A 381 10.17 0.17 19.09
N ALA A 382 10.06 0.44 20.39
CA ALA A 382 9.06 -0.24 21.22
C ALA A 382 7.63 0.08 20.74
N ASN A 383 7.32 1.35 20.45
CA ASN A 383 6.02 1.78 19.93
C ASN A 383 5.73 1.16 18.56
N LEU A 384 6.73 1.11 17.67
CA LEU A 384 6.61 0.48 16.35
C LEU A 384 6.31 -1.02 16.47
N LYS A 385 7.07 -1.75 17.30
CA LYS A 385 6.86 -3.19 17.53
C LYS A 385 5.50 -3.49 18.18
N ASN A 386 5.06 -2.65 19.12
CA ASN A 386 3.73 -2.77 19.72
C ASN A 386 2.62 -2.55 18.68
N SER A 387 2.79 -1.58 17.78
CA SER A 387 1.84 -1.33 16.68
C SER A 387 1.79 -2.52 15.72
N ALA A 388 2.94 -3.07 15.34
CA ALA A 388 3.01 -4.26 14.49
C ALA A 388 2.26 -5.45 15.11
N ARG A 389 2.40 -5.66 16.42
CA ARG A 389 1.66 -6.70 17.15
C ARG A 389 0.15 -6.43 17.17
N ASP A 390 -0.26 -5.22 17.54
CA ASP A 390 -1.69 -4.84 17.60
C ASP A 390 -2.39 -5.03 16.25
N LEU A 391 -1.76 -4.58 15.16
CA LEU A 391 -2.31 -4.75 13.81
C LEU A 391 -2.44 -6.23 13.43
N ARG A 392 -1.45 -7.07 13.75
CA ARG A 392 -1.51 -8.51 13.47
C ARG A 392 -2.59 -9.24 14.28
N GLU A 393 -2.92 -8.74 15.47
CA GLU A 393 -3.98 -9.28 16.33
C GLU A 393 -5.39 -8.77 15.97
N ARG A 394 -5.50 -7.83 15.01
CA ARG A 394 -6.77 -7.22 14.56
C ARG A 394 -7.05 -7.46 13.08
N PRO A 395 -7.34 -8.70 12.67
CA PRO A 395 -7.61 -9.03 11.26
C PRO A 395 -8.77 -8.26 10.65
N THR A 396 -9.72 -7.76 11.45
CA THR A 396 -10.85 -6.95 10.96
C THR A 396 -10.43 -5.65 10.29
N LEU A 397 -9.20 -5.18 10.50
CA LEU A 397 -8.68 -3.96 9.86
C LEU A 397 -8.20 -4.21 8.43
N TRP A 398 -7.85 -5.45 8.07
CA TRP A 398 -7.09 -5.71 6.84
C TRP A 398 -7.47 -7.00 6.09
N GLN A 399 -8.25 -7.89 6.71
CA GLN A 399 -8.81 -9.06 6.05
C GLN A 399 -10.17 -8.72 5.46
N PHE A 400 -10.20 -8.63 4.13
CA PHE A 400 -11.41 -8.42 3.35
C PHE A 400 -11.72 -9.65 2.50
N PRO A 401 -12.97 -9.83 2.05
CA PRO A 401 -13.31 -10.88 1.10
C PRO A 401 -12.41 -10.80 -0.15
N THR A 402 -11.92 -11.94 -0.61
CA THR A 402 -11.24 -12.04 -1.92
C THR A 402 -12.26 -11.89 -3.03
N SER A 403 -11.87 -11.25 -4.13
CA SER A 403 -12.71 -11.19 -5.32
C SER A 403 -12.96 -12.61 -5.84
N ARG A 404 -14.19 -12.90 -6.27
CA ARG A 404 -14.60 -14.20 -6.80
C ARG A 404 -14.80 -14.16 -8.30
#